data_AF-A0AAD5GWK8-F1
#
_entry.id   AF-A0AAD5GWK8-F1
#
_cell.length_a   1.000
_cell.length_b   1.000
_cell.length_c   1.000
_cell.angle_alpha   90.00
_cell.angle_beta   90.00
_cell.angle_gamma   90.00
#
_symmetry.space_group_name_H-M   'P 1'
#
loop_
_entity.id
_entity.type
_entity.pdbx_description
1 polymer ?
#
loop_
_entity_poly.entity_id
_entity_poly.type
_entity_poly.pdbx_seq_one_letter_code
_entity_poly.pdbx_strand_id
1 'polypeptide(L)' 'MECELVDPHDLTNQLRTLKSINVDGVMIDTWWGIVEAKNPQDYNWKGYKQLFSIVRDLGLKLQVCFP' A
#
# COMPACT_ATOMS: atom_id res chain seq x y z
N MET A 1 9.61 14.40 1.31
CA MET A 1 8.98 13.29 0.57
C MET A 1 7.52 13.27 0.95
N GLU A 2 6.60 13.11 -0.01
CA GLU A 2 5.17 12.97 0.29
C GLU A 2 4.81 11.48 0.31
N CYS A 3 3.95 11.05 1.24
CA CYS A 3 3.38 9.71 1.24
C CYS A 3 2.29 9.63 0.15
N GLU A 4 2.70 9.34 -1.08
CA GLU A 4 1.82 9.23 -2.24
C GLU A 4 2.01 7.89 -2.95
N LEU A 5 0.90 7.34 -3.46
CA LEU A 5 0.92 6.11 -4.24
C LEU A 5 1.28 6.46 -5.69
N VAL A 6 2.44 5.99 -6.14
CA VAL A 6 2.88 6.18 -7.52
C VAL A 6 2.16 5.17 -8.41
N ASP A 7 1.55 5.67 -9.49
CA ASP A 7 0.79 4.91 -10.49
C ASP A 7 -0.16 3.83 -9.93
N PRO A 8 -1.30 4.24 -9.34
CA PRO A 8 -2.28 3.30 -8.81
C PRO A 8 -2.88 2.36 -9.87
N HIS A 9 -2.91 2.78 -11.14
CA HIS A 9 -3.57 2.04 -12.20
C HIS A 9 -2.75 0.79 -12.58
N ASP A 10 -1.46 0.97 -12.82
CA ASP A 10 -0.57 -0.15 -13.14
C ASP A 10 -0.49 -1.14 -11.97
N LEU A 11 -0.32 -0.63 -10.74
CA LEU A 11 -0.30 -1.47 -9.55
C LEU A 11 -1.59 -2.30 -9.38
N THR A 12 -2.75 -1.70 -9.65
CA THR A 12 -4.03 -2.42 -9.58
C THR A 12 -4.09 -3.56 -10.61
N ASN A 13 -3.56 -3.35 -11.82
CA ASN A 13 -3.53 -4.39 -12.85
C ASN A 13 -2.57 -5.54 -12.48
N GLN A 14 -1.43 -5.22 -11.88
CA GLN A 14 -0.49 -6.22 -11.36
C GLN A 14 -1.12 -7.05 -10.23
N LEU A 15 -1.75 -6.39 -9.24
CA LEU A 15 -2.45 -7.07 -8.14
C LEU A 15 -3.63 -7.93 -8.64
N ARG A 16 -4.35 -7.48 -9.67
CA ARG A 16 -5.41 -8.27 -10.30
C ARG A 16 -4.86 -9.54 -10.96
N THR A 17 -3.68 -9.45 -11.57
CA THR A 17 -2.98 -10.61 -12.13
C THR A 17 -2.54 -11.58 -11.03
N LEU A 18 -2.07 -11.09 -9.88
CA LEU A 18 -1.78 -11.95 -8.73
C LEU A 18 -3.04 -12.63 -8.20
N LYS A 19 -4.17 -11.93 -8.18
CA LYS A 19 -5.45 -12.52 -7.77
C LYS A 19 -5.92 -13.60 -8.74
N SER A 20 -5.71 -13.43 -10.05
CA SER A 20 -6.14 -14.42 -11.05
C SER A 20 -5.38 -15.74 -10.96
N ILE A 21 -4.15 -15.72 -10.44
CA ILE A 21 -3.35 -16.93 -10.15
C ILE A 21 -3.57 -17.47 -8.73
N ASN A 22 -4.67 -17.07 -8.06
CA ASN A 22 -5.07 -17.55 -6.73
C ASN A 22 -4.11 -17.20 -5.57
N VAL A 23 -3.36 -16.08 -5.66
CA VAL A 23 -2.58 -15.59 -4.51
C VAL A 23 -3.52 -15.19 -3.35
N ASP A 24 -3.16 -15.62 -2.14
CA ASP A 24 -3.90 -15.32 -0.91
C ASP A 24 -3.81 -13.85 -0.48
N GLY A 25 -2.66 -13.22 -0.69
CA GLY A 25 -2.41 -11.85 -0.24
C GLY A 25 -1.03 -11.32 -0.59
N VAL A 26 -0.78 -10.09 -0.18
CA VAL A 26 0.49 -9.38 -0.38
C VAL A 26 1.04 -8.85 0.93
N MET A 27 2.36 -8.80 1.05
CA MET A 27 3.05 -8.15 2.16
C MET A 27 3.55 -6.78 1.70
N ILE A 28 3.43 -5.77 2.55
CA ILE A 28 4.00 -4.44 2.29
C ILE A 28 4.83 -3.95 3.48
N ASP A 29 5.87 -3.17 3.17
CA ASP A 29 6.65 -2.46 4.17
C ASP A 29 6.06 -1.07 4.41
N THR A 30 5.77 -0.78 5.67
CA THR A 30 5.26 0.52 6.12
C THR A 30 6.38 1.30 6.78
N TRP A 31 6.97 2.22 6.01
CA TRP A 31 8.14 2.98 6.41
C TRP A 31 7.75 4.20 7.22
N TRP A 32 8.25 4.27 8.46
CA TRP A 32 8.02 5.43 9.33
C TRP A 32 8.52 6.74 8.70
N GLY A 33 9.69 6.70 8.04
CA GLY A 33 10.27 7.86 7.35
C GLY A 33 9.46 8.39 6.16
N ILE A 34 8.45 7.64 5.68
CA ILE A 34 7.50 8.11 4.66
C ILE A 34 6.25 8.71 5.34
N VAL A 35 5.79 8.08 6.42
CA VAL A 35 4.61 8.52 7.17
C VAL A 35 4.86 9.83 7.92
N GLU A 36 6.00 9.97 8.58
CA GLU A 36 6.38 11.15 9.38
C GLU A 36 7.44 12.00 8.65
N ALA A 37 7.40 12.05 7.32
CA ALA A 37 8.45 12.68 6.51
C ALA A 37 8.54 14.21 6.65
N LYS A 38 7.45 14.88 7.08
CA LYS A 38 7.36 16.35 7.11
C LYS A 38 7.84 16.94 8.42
N ASN A 39 7.17 16.60 9.51
CA ASN A 39 7.44 17.13 10.83
C ASN A 39 7.16 16.03 11.87
N PRO A 40 7.83 16.05 13.03
CA PRO A 40 7.45 15.20 14.15
C PRO A 40 5.95 15.37 14.47
N GLN A 41 5.26 14.26 14.68
CA GLN A 41 3.81 14.15 14.93
C GLN A 41 2.90 14.48 13.73
N ASP A 42 3.46 14.76 12.54
CA ASP A 42 2.69 14.93 11.30
C ASP A 42 2.68 13.64 10.48
N TYR A 43 1.63 12.83 10.66
CA TYR A 43 1.50 11.51 10.05
C TYR A 43 0.67 11.54 8.76
N ASN A 44 1.35 11.46 7.62
CA ASN A 44 0.72 11.32 6.33
C ASN A 44 0.57 9.83 5.95
N TRP A 45 -0.66 9.32 6.09
CA TRP A 45 -1.03 7.95 5.69
C TRP A 45 -1.72 7.87 4.32
N LYS A 46 -1.78 8.97 3.56
CA LYS A 46 -2.63 9.07 2.36
C LYS A 46 -2.28 8.02 1.31
N GLY A 47 -0.99 7.85 0.98
CA GLY A 47 -0.53 6.85 0.01
C GLY A 47 -0.84 5.41 0.45
N TYR A 48 -0.52 5.06 1.69
CA TYR A 48 -0.81 3.74 2.25
C TYR A 48 -2.32 3.45 2.31
N LYS A 49 -3.16 4.42 2.67
CA LYS A 49 -4.63 4.26 2.66
C LYS A 49 -5.17 3.95 1.28
N GLN A 50 -4.64 4.59 0.23
CA GLN A 50 -5.03 4.28 -1.16
C GLN A 50 -4.61 2.86 -1.54
N LEU A 51 -3.38 2.46 -1.23
CA LEU A 51 -2.89 1.10 -1.46
C LEU A 51 -3.76 0.04 -0.76
N PHE A 52 -4.08 0.26 0.52
CA PHE A 52 -4.91 -0.64 1.30
C PHE A 52 -6.33 -0.74 0.74
N SER A 53 -6.89 0.36 0.22
CA SER A 53 -8.18 0.31 -0.46
C SER A 53 -8.12 -0.61 -1.67
N ILE A 54 -7.11 -0.45 -2.55
CA ILE A 54 -6.96 -1.27 -3.75
C ILE A 54 -6.85 -2.76 -3.40
N VAL A 55 -6.00 -3.11 -2.44
CA VAL A 55 -5.79 -4.51 -2.02
C VAL A 55 -7.08 -5.11 -1.45
N ARG A 56 -7.82 -4.34 -0.63
CA ARG A 56 -9.10 -4.76 -0.07
C ARG A 56 -10.16 -4.95 -1.16
N ASP A 57 -10.25 -4.01 -2.10
CA ASP A 57 -11.25 -4.02 -3.17
C ASP A 57 -11.00 -5.19 -4.15
N LEU A 58 -9.74 -5.66 -4.26
CA LEU A 58 -9.37 -6.88 -5.00
C LEU A 58 -9.55 -8.19 -4.19
N GLY A 59 -9.93 -8.10 -2.91
CA GLY A 59 -10.14 -9.28 -2.05
C GLY A 59 -8.86 -10.06 -1.76
N LEU A 60 -7.72 -9.37 -1.65
CA LEU A 60 -6.43 -9.92 -1.25
C LEU A 60 -6.21 -9.68 0.25
N LYS A 61 -5.57 -10.64 0.94
CA LYS A 61 -5.08 -10.41 2.30
C LYS A 61 -3.89 -9.46 2.27
N LEU A 62 -3.74 -8.68 3.33
CA LEU A 62 -2.66 -7.72 3.48
C LEU A 62 -1.87 -8.04 4.74
N GLN A 63 -0.57 -8.21 4.60
CA GLN A 63 0.36 -8.25 5.72
C GLN A 63 1.19 -6.98 5.75
N VAL A 64 1.25 -6.34 6.91
CA VAL A 64 2.01 -5.10 7.08
C VAL A 64 3.25 -5.41 7.92
N CYS A 65 4.42 -5.10 7.37
CA CYS A 65 5.69 -5.14 8.08
C CYS A 65 6.09 -3.71 8.47
N PHE A 66 6.50 -3.52 9.71
CA PHE A 66 7.04 -2.25 10.20
C PHE A 66 8.54 -2.46 10.46
N PRO A 67 9.43 -1.90 9.63
CA PRO A 67 10.86 -1.83 9.92
C PRO A 67 11.20 -0.73 10.93
#